data_AF-A0A6N4GZ87-F1
#
_entry.id   AF-A0A6N4GZ87-F1
#
_cell.length_a   1.000
_cell.length_b   1.000
_cell.length_c   1.000
_cell.angle_alpha   90.00
_cell.angle_beta   90.00
_cell.angle_gamma   90.00
#
_symmetry.space_group_name_H-M   'P 1'
#
loop_
_entity.id
_entity.type
_entity.pdbx_description
1 polymer ?
#
loop_
_entity_poly.entity_id
_entity_poly.type
_entity_poly.pdbx_seq_one_letter_code
_entity_poly.pdbx_strand_id
1 'polypeptide(L)'
;MKTFLNVYSLNMLFILFSFILIITYLQQEYIVIPHLSNMPMVDETLKAKIFEGYYKHRWLMYLIPLAILLIRVSLVGMCLFLGSFFIERQQEIKYADGWNVALKSDIILILSSVMVCTIAVMFGAEQAEVVGRYCSLAFLVDPNITEQWLLVPIAALNIFEVVYWFFMAKLVAVQSGSGYWSSFKFVLSTYGVGYLFYIVFLMFLLLYLTN
;
A
#
# COMPACT_ATOMS: atom_id res chain seq x y z
N MET A 1 -11.39 -19.11 -8.48
CA MET A 1 -10.02 -18.60 -8.25
C MET A 1 -9.10 -18.83 -9.44
N LYS A 2 -9.06 -20.02 -10.05
CA LYS A 2 -8.35 -20.25 -11.33
C LYS A 2 -8.76 -19.27 -12.44
N THR A 3 -10.06 -18.99 -12.58
CA THR A 3 -10.59 -17.99 -13.54
C THR A 3 -10.05 -16.58 -13.28
N PHE A 4 -9.93 -16.19 -12.01
CA PHE A 4 -9.39 -14.88 -11.60
C PHE A 4 -7.89 -14.78 -11.89
N LEU A 5 -7.16 -15.89 -11.71
CA LEU A 5 -5.74 -15.99 -12.04
C LEU A 5 -5.48 -16.00 -13.57
N ASN A 6 -6.49 -16.39 -14.35
CA ASN A 6 -6.44 -16.37 -15.82
C ASN A 6 -6.85 -15.02 -16.45
N VAL A 7 -7.32 -14.05 -15.66
CA VAL A 7 -7.52 -12.67 -16.17
C VAL A 7 -6.18 -12.11 -16.62
N TYR A 8 -6.12 -11.56 -17.83
CA TYR A 8 -4.91 -10.92 -18.36
C TYR A 8 -4.37 -9.87 -17.39
N SER A 9 -3.10 -10.01 -17.01
CA SER A 9 -2.43 -9.11 -16.07
C SER A 9 -2.49 -7.65 -16.51
N LEU A 10 -2.49 -7.41 -17.82
CA LEU A 10 -2.63 -6.06 -18.40
C LEU A 10 -3.99 -5.44 -18.04
N ASN A 11 -5.09 -6.18 -18.18
CA ASN A 11 -6.44 -5.68 -17.85
C ASN A 11 -6.56 -5.39 -16.37
N MET A 12 -6.00 -6.24 -15.50
CA MET A 12 -5.96 -5.97 -14.07
C MET A 12 -5.18 -4.70 -13.77
N LEU A 13 -4.01 -4.52 -14.37
CA LEU A 13 -3.19 -3.33 -14.19
C LEU A 13 -3.95 -2.05 -14.59
N PHE A 14 -4.64 -2.06 -15.73
CA PHE A 14 -5.50 -0.93 -16.13
C PHE A 14 -6.60 -0.63 -15.12
N ILE A 15 -7.27 -1.66 -14.58
CA ILE A 15 -8.30 -1.50 -13.55
C ILE A 15 -7.70 -0.85 -12.29
N LEU A 16 -6.57 -1.38 -11.78
CA LEU A 16 -5.93 -0.84 -10.58
C LEU A 16 -5.44 0.59 -10.78
N PHE A 17 -4.88 0.90 -11.95
CA PHE A 17 -4.46 2.25 -12.30
C PHE A 17 -5.64 3.23 -12.33
N SER A 18 -6.77 2.82 -12.91
CA SER A 18 -7.98 3.63 -12.92
C SER A 18 -8.46 3.93 -11.50
N PHE A 19 -8.54 2.93 -10.62
CA PHE A 19 -8.92 3.14 -9.22
C PHE A 19 -7.95 4.06 -8.48
N ILE A 20 -6.64 3.88 -8.63
CA ILE A 20 -5.63 4.73 -7.99
C ILE A 20 -5.73 6.18 -8.47
N LEU A 21 -5.94 6.40 -9.77
CA LEU A 21 -6.13 7.75 -10.30
C LEU A 21 -7.39 8.42 -9.75
N ILE A 22 -8.50 7.68 -9.64
CA ILE A 22 -9.74 8.19 -9.05
C ILE A 22 -9.51 8.55 -7.57
N ILE A 23 -8.88 7.67 -6.79
CA ILE A 23 -8.57 7.93 -5.38
C ILE A 23 -7.68 9.17 -5.25
N THR A 24 -6.64 9.27 -6.07
CA THR A 24 -5.70 10.40 -6.04
C THR A 24 -6.41 11.71 -6.40
N TYR A 25 -7.30 11.68 -7.39
CA TYR A 25 -8.12 12.83 -7.75
C TYR A 25 -9.00 13.28 -6.58
N LEU A 26 -9.71 12.34 -5.94
CA LEU A 26 -10.57 12.62 -4.78
C LEU A 26 -9.76 13.20 -3.61
N GLN A 27 -8.60 12.62 -3.31
CA GLN A 27 -7.74 13.15 -2.25
C GLN A 27 -7.24 14.56 -2.56
N GLN A 28 -6.84 14.85 -3.80
CA GLN A 28 -6.40 16.19 -4.17
C GLN A 28 -7.51 17.25 -4.04
N GLU A 29 -8.71 16.96 -4.57
CA GLU A 29 -9.83 17.91 -4.58
C GLU A 29 -10.46 18.10 -3.20
N TYR A 30 -10.64 17.03 -2.43
CA TYR A 30 -11.41 17.09 -1.18
C TYR A 30 -10.55 17.17 0.07
N ILE A 31 -9.26 16.86 0.00
CA ILE A 31 -8.36 16.90 1.16
C ILE A 31 -7.31 17.99 0.99
N VAL A 32 -6.50 17.90 -0.06
CA VAL A 32 -5.31 18.75 -0.21
C VAL A 32 -5.66 20.22 -0.49
N ILE A 33 -6.56 20.48 -1.45
CA ILE A 33 -6.96 21.85 -1.81
C ILE A 33 -7.65 22.58 -0.64
N PRO A 34 -8.65 21.99 0.07
CA PRO A 34 -9.26 22.61 1.24
C PRO A 34 -8.26 22.87 2.36
N HIS A 35 -7.31 21.95 2.58
CA HIS A 35 -6.28 22.12 3.60
C HIS A 35 -5.36 23.30 3.28
N LEU A 36 -4.89 23.43 2.04
CA LEU A 36 -4.10 24.58 1.58
C LEU A 36 -4.88 25.90 1.64
N SER A 37 -6.18 25.86 1.36
CA SER A 37 -7.05 27.05 1.42
C SER A 37 -7.26 27.55 2.85
N ASN A 38 -7.35 26.65 3.82
CA ASN A 38 -7.66 26.98 5.21
C ASN A 38 -6.41 27.20 6.08
N MET A 39 -5.19 27.22 5.50
CA MET A 39 -3.96 27.47 6.25
C MET A 39 -3.96 28.89 6.88
N PRO A 40 -3.95 29.01 8.22
CA PRO A 40 -4.26 30.27 8.91
C PRO A 40 -3.11 31.28 8.99
N MET A 41 -1.90 30.94 8.55
CA MET A 41 -0.67 31.72 8.86
C MET A 41 0.16 32.13 7.63
N VAL A 42 -0.42 32.12 6.43
CA VAL A 42 0.31 32.41 5.20
C VAL A 42 -0.11 33.76 4.64
N ASP A 43 0.84 34.70 4.51
CA ASP A 43 0.66 35.97 3.79
C ASP A 43 0.01 35.71 2.42
N GLU A 44 -0.98 36.52 2.02
CA GLU A 44 -1.82 36.23 0.84
C GLU A 44 -0.97 36.06 -0.43
N THR A 45 0.15 36.78 -0.52
CA THR A 45 1.12 36.70 -1.62
C THR A 45 1.88 35.37 -1.66
N LEU A 46 2.22 34.81 -0.49
CA LEU A 46 2.89 33.53 -0.36
C LEU A 46 1.90 32.38 -0.62
N LYS A 47 0.64 32.55 -0.20
CA LYS A 47 -0.45 31.60 -0.46
C LYS A 47 -0.69 31.47 -1.96
N ALA A 48 -0.78 32.58 -2.68
CA ALA A 48 -0.92 32.57 -4.14
C ALA A 48 0.24 31.83 -4.84
N LYS A 49 1.49 32.08 -4.43
CA LYS A 49 2.67 31.37 -4.97
C LYS A 49 2.64 29.86 -4.71
N ILE A 50 2.20 29.43 -3.53
CA ILE A 50 2.06 28.01 -3.19
C ILE A 50 0.98 27.36 -4.05
N PHE A 51 -0.16 28.02 -4.23
CA PHE A 51 -1.25 27.54 -5.10
C PHE A 51 -0.80 27.41 -6.56
N GLU A 52 -0.14 28.43 -7.12
CA GLU A 52 0.40 28.37 -8.48
C GLU A 52 1.42 27.23 -8.65
N GLY A 53 2.32 27.07 -7.68
CA GLY A 53 3.29 25.97 -7.66
C GLY A 53 2.61 24.61 -7.60
N TYR A 54 1.57 24.47 -6.78
CA TYR A 54 0.79 23.24 -6.65
C TYR A 54 0.08 22.88 -7.96
N TYR A 55 -0.64 23.82 -8.58
CA TYR A 55 -1.32 23.57 -9.86
C TYR A 55 -0.33 23.21 -10.97
N LYS A 56 0.85 23.84 -11.00
CA LYS A 56 1.90 23.53 -11.98
C LYS A 56 2.43 22.10 -11.86
N HIS A 57 2.60 21.58 -10.64
CA HIS A 57 3.15 20.24 -10.38
C HIS A 57 2.08 19.18 -10.11
N ARG A 58 0.79 19.53 -10.27
CA ARG A 58 -0.33 18.64 -9.97
C ARG A 58 -0.27 17.32 -10.75
N TRP A 59 0.23 17.35 -11.98
CA TRP A 59 0.39 16.14 -12.80
C TRP A 59 1.38 15.13 -12.21
N LEU A 60 2.45 15.58 -11.54
CA LEU A 60 3.43 14.70 -10.89
C LEU A 60 2.79 13.93 -9.74
N MET A 61 1.88 14.55 -9.01
CA MET A 61 1.16 13.91 -7.91
C MET A 61 0.25 12.76 -8.37
N TYR A 62 -0.13 12.71 -9.65
CA TYR A 62 -0.84 11.55 -10.22
C TYR A 62 0.11 10.42 -10.64
N LEU A 63 1.35 10.74 -11.01
CA LEU A 63 2.33 9.75 -11.45
C LEU A 63 2.97 9.01 -10.27
N ILE A 64 3.18 9.70 -9.14
CA ILE A 64 3.85 9.13 -7.96
C ILE A 64 3.11 7.87 -7.45
N PRO A 65 1.79 7.87 -7.20
CA PRO A 65 1.07 6.68 -6.74
C PRO A 65 1.14 5.49 -7.72
N LEU A 66 1.11 5.76 -9.03
CA LEU A 66 1.24 4.72 -10.05
C LEU A 66 2.64 4.09 -10.05
N ALA A 67 3.67 4.92 -9.93
CA ALA A 67 5.04 4.44 -9.83
C ALA A 67 5.25 3.61 -8.55
N ILE A 68 4.70 4.06 -7.41
CA ILE A 68 4.77 3.33 -6.15
C ILE A 68 4.09 1.96 -6.27
N LEU A 69 2.91 1.88 -6.91
CA LEU A 69 2.23 0.60 -7.16
C LEU A 69 3.14 -0.35 -7.97
N LEU A 70 3.71 0.13 -9.08
CA LEU A 70 4.57 -0.70 -9.93
C LEU A 70 5.80 -1.20 -9.18
N ILE A 71 6.49 -0.31 -8.45
CA ILE A 71 7.66 -0.67 -7.64
C ILE A 71 7.26 -1.70 -6.59
N ARG A 72 6.15 -1.48 -5.88
CA ARG A 72 5.66 -2.43 -4.86
C ARG A 72 5.39 -3.81 -5.44
N VAL A 73 4.58 -3.89 -6.50
CA VAL A 73 4.24 -5.17 -7.15
C VAL A 73 5.51 -5.88 -7.65
N SER A 74 6.50 -5.10 -8.13
CA SER A 74 7.81 -5.62 -8.52
C SER A 74 8.57 -6.24 -7.37
N LEU A 75 8.67 -5.52 -6.25
CA LEU A 75 9.36 -5.99 -5.06
C LEU A 75 8.70 -7.25 -4.50
N VAL A 76 7.38 -7.27 -4.40
CA VAL A 76 6.64 -8.46 -3.92
C VAL A 76 6.82 -9.64 -4.89
N GLY A 77 6.69 -9.41 -6.20
CA GLY A 77 6.94 -10.44 -7.21
C GLY A 77 8.37 -10.99 -7.14
N MET A 78 9.34 -10.13 -6.89
CA MET A 78 10.74 -10.50 -6.68
C MET A 78 10.93 -11.31 -5.39
N CYS A 79 10.29 -10.94 -4.28
CA CYS A 79 10.32 -11.73 -3.04
C CYS A 79 9.79 -13.15 -3.25
N LEU A 80 8.65 -13.30 -3.95
CA LEU A 80 8.07 -14.61 -4.26
C LEU A 80 8.97 -15.41 -5.21
N PHE A 81 9.57 -14.76 -6.22
CA PHE A 81 10.47 -15.41 -7.16
C PHE A 81 11.79 -15.86 -6.51
N LEU A 82 12.40 -15.04 -5.66
CA LEU A 82 13.60 -15.46 -4.91
C LEU A 82 13.26 -16.58 -3.94
N GLY A 83 12.10 -16.48 -3.28
CA GLY A 83 11.60 -17.51 -2.39
C GLY A 83 11.41 -18.89 -3.04
N SER A 84 10.98 -18.93 -4.30
CA SER A 84 10.75 -20.19 -5.01
C SER A 84 12.05 -20.96 -5.28
N PHE A 85 13.20 -20.29 -5.38
CA PHE A 85 14.50 -20.98 -5.49
C PHE A 85 14.87 -21.75 -4.23
N PHE A 86 14.56 -21.20 -3.05
CA PHE A 86 14.94 -21.80 -1.77
C PHE A 86 13.98 -22.92 -1.32
N ILE A 87 12.78 -23.01 -1.91
CA ILE A 87 11.74 -23.95 -1.50
C ILE A 87 11.42 -24.91 -2.65
N GLU A 88 11.95 -26.13 -2.59
CA GLU A 88 11.84 -27.17 -3.63
C GLU A 88 10.39 -27.41 -4.09
N ARG A 89 9.42 -27.35 -3.18
CA ARG A 89 8.00 -27.56 -3.48
C ARG A 89 7.34 -26.45 -4.30
N GLN A 90 8.00 -25.31 -4.48
CA GLN A 90 7.51 -24.14 -5.21
C GLN A 90 8.41 -23.74 -6.39
N GLN A 91 9.38 -24.59 -6.77
CA GLN A 91 10.39 -24.31 -7.80
C GLN A 91 9.85 -23.98 -9.20
N GLU A 92 8.57 -24.24 -9.48
CA GLU A 92 7.96 -23.94 -10.78
C GLU A 92 7.43 -22.51 -10.93
N ILE A 93 7.44 -21.67 -9.87
CA ILE A 93 6.97 -20.29 -9.98
C ILE A 93 7.97 -19.46 -10.79
N LYS A 94 7.56 -19.03 -11.98
CA LYS A 94 8.29 -18.05 -12.78
C LYS A 94 8.06 -16.65 -12.23
N TYR A 95 8.98 -15.71 -12.50
CA TYR A 95 8.80 -14.31 -12.11
C TYR A 95 7.47 -13.71 -12.59
N ALA A 96 7.03 -14.05 -13.81
CA ALA A 96 5.75 -13.61 -14.36
C ALA A 96 4.55 -14.08 -13.51
N ASP A 97 4.64 -15.27 -12.91
CA ASP A 97 3.60 -15.82 -12.06
C ASP A 97 3.58 -15.13 -10.70
N GLY A 98 4.76 -14.92 -10.10
CA GLY A 98 4.91 -14.13 -8.87
C GLY A 98 4.40 -12.70 -9.01
N TRP A 99 4.71 -12.06 -10.15
CA TRP A 99 4.17 -10.73 -10.49
C TRP A 99 2.65 -10.74 -10.64
N ASN A 100 2.09 -11.71 -11.36
CA ASN A 100 0.63 -11.83 -11.56
C ASN A 100 -0.10 -12.05 -10.23
N VAL A 101 0.45 -12.89 -9.36
CA VAL A 101 -0.06 -13.11 -8.01
C VAL A 101 -0.01 -11.83 -7.19
N ALA A 102 1.14 -11.13 -7.16
CA ALA A 102 1.32 -9.87 -6.44
C ALA A 102 0.32 -8.80 -6.90
N LEU A 103 0.21 -8.59 -8.22
CA LEU A 103 -0.71 -7.62 -8.83
C LEU A 103 -2.17 -7.90 -8.43
N LYS A 104 -2.58 -9.17 -8.45
CA LYS A 104 -3.95 -9.57 -8.12
C LYS A 104 -4.26 -9.49 -6.63
N SER A 105 -3.27 -9.74 -5.78
CA SER A 105 -3.42 -9.57 -4.35
C SER A 105 -3.58 -8.10 -3.95
N ASP A 106 -3.00 -7.17 -4.71
CA ASP A 106 -2.96 -5.75 -4.36
C ASP A 106 -4.36 -5.08 -4.35
N ILE A 107 -5.37 -5.74 -4.92
CA ILE A 107 -6.78 -5.32 -4.82
C ILE A 107 -7.21 -5.12 -3.37
N ILE A 108 -6.72 -5.92 -2.43
CA ILE A 108 -7.08 -5.79 -1.01
C ILE A 108 -6.59 -4.47 -0.44
N LEU A 109 -5.43 -4.01 -0.90
CA LEU A 109 -4.79 -2.81 -0.40
C LEU A 109 -5.34 -1.57 -1.09
N ILE A 110 -5.67 -1.68 -2.38
CA ILE A 110 -6.46 -0.66 -3.07
C ILE A 110 -7.85 -0.54 -2.45
N LEU A 111 -8.49 -1.64 -2.04
CA LEU A 111 -9.76 -1.60 -1.32
C LEU A 111 -9.63 -0.87 0.02
N SER A 112 -8.54 -1.09 0.77
CA SER A 112 -8.22 -0.31 1.97
C SER A 112 -8.10 1.18 1.65
N SER A 113 -7.40 1.54 0.58
CA SER A 113 -7.25 2.95 0.16
C SER A 113 -8.58 3.57 -0.26
N VAL A 114 -9.45 2.82 -0.94
CA VAL A 114 -10.82 3.28 -1.25
C VAL A 114 -11.60 3.56 0.02
N MET A 115 -11.58 2.63 0.98
CA MET A 115 -12.28 2.79 2.26
C MET A 115 -11.82 4.05 3.01
N VAL A 116 -10.49 4.23 3.15
CA VAL A 116 -9.90 5.41 3.82
C VAL A 116 -10.21 6.70 3.05
N CYS A 117 -10.26 6.66 1.71
CA CYS A 117 -10.63 7.80 0.90
C CYS A 117 -12.11 8.17 1.07
N THR A 118 -13.03 7.21 1.04
CA THR A 118 -14.47 7.43 1.27
C THR A 118 -14.72 8.01 2.67
N ILE A 119 -14.16 7.33 3.68
CA ILE A 119 -13.55 7.91 4.88
C ILE A 119 -13.48 9.44 4.96
N ALA A 120 -12.36 9.90 4.41
CA ALA A 120 -11.90 11.27 4.43
C ALA A 120 -12.84 12.23 3.70
N VAL A 121 -13.44 11.80 2.59
CA VAL A 121 -14.35 12.64 1.80
C VAL A 121 -15.67 12.88 2.55
N MET A 122 -16.22 11.87 3.23
CA MET A 122 -17.51 11.98 3.92
C MET A 122 -17.41 12.64 5.29
N PHE A 123 -16.37 12.33 6.06
CA PHE A 123 -16.27 12.68 7.48
C PHE A 123 -15.04 13.54 7.83
N GLY A 124 -14.19 13.84 6.84
CA GLY A 124 -12.95 14.59 7.03
C GLY A 124 -11.73 13.70 7.26
N ALA A 125 -10.54 14.26 7.01
CA ALA A 125 -9.26 13.55 7.09
C ALA A 125 -8.94 13.01 8.49
N GLU A 126 -9.29 13.76 9.54
CA GLU A 126 -9.07 13.34 10.94
C GLU A 126 -9.82 12.04 11.27
N GLN A 127 -11.06 11.89 10.81
CA GLN A 127 -11.84 10.67 11.03
C GLN A 127 -11.26 9.49 10.26
N ALA A 128 -10.75 9.72 9.06
CA ALA A 128 -10.07 8.68 8.29
C ALA A 128 -8.80 8.18 8.99
N GLU A 129 -8.05 9.07 9.64
CA GLU A 129 -6.88 8.72 10.46
C GLU A 129 -7.28 7.87 11.68
N VAL A 130 -8.35 8.26 12.38
CA VAL A 130 -8.89 7.51 13.52
C VAL A 130 -9.29 6.09 13.08
N VAL A 131 -10.03 5.95 11.98
CA VAL A 131 -10.40 4.62 11.45
C VAL A 131 -9.17 3.82 11.04
N GLY A 132 -8.20 4.44 10.35
CA GLY A 132 -6.94 3.78 9.98
C GLY A 132 -6.18 3.25 11.20
N ARG A 133 -6.16 4.01 12.30
CA ARG A 133 -5.59 3.57 13.57
C ARG A 133 -6.32 2.37 14.15
N TYR A 134 -7.66 2.36 14.19
CA TYR A 134 -8.42 1.19 14.68
C TYR A 134 -8.25 -0.06 13.81
N CYS A 135 -7.99 0.10 12.51
CA CYS A 135 -7.70 -1.00 11.60
C CYS A 135 -6.24 -1.51 11.68
N SER A 136 -5.38 -0.86 12.46
CA SER A 136 -3.96 -1.22 12.60
C SER A 136 -3.59 -1.52 14.05
N LEU A 137 -2.46 -2.18 14.29
CA LEU A 137 -1.98 -2.43 15.66
C LEU A 137 -1.72 -1.14 16.45
N ALA A 138 -1.71 0.03 15.79
CA ALA A 138 -1.59 1.32 16.45
C ALA A 138 -2.79 1.65 17.37
N PHE A 139 -3.89 0.90 17.32
CA PHE A 139 -4.96 1.03 18.30
C PHE A 139 -4.51 0.65 19.72
N LEU A 140 -3.51 -0.22 19.86
CA LEU A 140 -2.99 -0.69 21.17
C LEU A 140 -2.10 0.33 21.87
N VAL A 141 -1.74 1.41 21.18
CA VAL A 141 -0.71 2.34 21.60
C VAL A 141 -1.30 3.75 21.64
N ASP A 142 -0.90 4.54 22.63
CA ASP A 142 -1.32 5.94 22.73
C ASP A 142 -0.34 6.83 21.92
N PRO A 143 -0.83 7.53 20.88
CA PRO A 143 0.01 8.35 20.01
C PRO A 143 0.60 9.57 20.72
N ASN A 144 0.04 10.01 21.86
CA ASN A 144 0.55 11.19 22.57
C ASN A 144 1.85 10.91 23.33
N ILE A 145 2.12 9.64 23.66
CA ILE A 145 3.30 9.21 24.43
C ILE A 145 4.30 8.43 23.58
N THR A 146 3.91 8.05 22.36
CA THR A 146 4.70 7.16 21.52
C THR A 146 5.35 7.97 20.41
N GLU A 147 6.67 7.85 20.32
CA GLU A 147 7.43 8.55 19.29
C GLU A 147 7.04 8.11 17.88
N GLN A 148 7.07 9.06 16.94
CA GLN A 148 6.59 8.86 15.57
C GLN A 148 7.34 7.75 14.83
N TRP A 149 8.64 7.55 15.11
CA TRP A 149 9.44 6.47 14.51
C TRP A 149 8.95 5.08 14.90
N LEU A 150 8.24 4.93 16.01
CA LEU A 150 7.66 3.68 16.49
C LEU A 150 6.19 3.52 16.05
N LEU A 151 5.44 4.63 15.96
CA LEU A 151 4.03 4.61 15.52
C LEU A 151 3.86 4.11 14.09
N VAL A 152 4.68 4.57 13.14
CA VAL A 152 4.57 4.19 11.72
C VAL A 152 4.74 2.67 11.49
N PRO A 153 5.77 2.00 12.04
CA PRO A 153 5.91 0.54 12.03
C PRO A 153 4.70 -0.22 12.58
N ILE A 154 4.16 0.25 13.71
CA ILE A 154 3.05 -0.40 14.39
C ILE A 154 1.77 -0.23 13.55
N ALA A 155 1.57 0.94 12.95
CA ALA A 155 0.46 1.20 12.02
C ALA A 155 0.59 0.40 10.72
N ALA A 156 1.81 0.08 10.28
CA ALA A 156 2.04 -0.72 9.08
C ALA A 156 1.38 -2.10 9.19
N LEU A 157 1.45 -2.72 10.38
CA LEU A 157 0.71 -3.94 10.68
C LEU A 157 -0.78 -3.66 10.85
N ASN A 158 -1.51 -3.75 9.74
CA ASN A 158 -2.95 -3.53 9.69
C ASN A 158 -3.72 -4.76 9.21
N ILE A 159 -5.03 -4.76 9.45
CA ILE A 159 -5.90 -5.88 9.12
C ILE A 159 -5.94 -6.16 7.61
N PHE A 160 -5.83 -5.13 6.77
CA PHE A 160 -5.81 -5.29 5.31
C PHE A 160 -4.51 -5.95 4.84
N GLU A 161 -3.39 -5.66 5.48
CA GLU A 161 -2.10 -6.28 5.22
C GLU A 161 -2.13 -7.77 5.62
N VAL A 162 -2.75 -8.09 6.76
CA VAL A 162 -2.97 -9.49 7.17
C VAL A 162 -3.88 -10.22 6.18
N VAL A 163 -4.99 -9.61 5.76
CA VAL A 163 -5.91 -10.18 4.76
C VAL A 163 -5.19 -10.34 3.41
N TYR A 164 -4.31 -9.41 3.05
CA TYR A 164 -3.46 -9.47 1.87
C TYR A 164 -2.53 -10.70 1.91
N TRP A 165 -1.91 -11.02 3.04
CA TRP A 165 -1.09 -12.23 3.18
C TRP A 165 -1.89 -13.51 2.94
N PHE A 166 -3.08 -13.61 3.57
CA PHE A 166 -3.93 -14.80 3.41
C PHE A 166 -4.44 -14.96 1.98
N PHE A 167 -4.77 -13.87 1.30
CA PHE A 167 -5.24 -13.90 -0.08
C PHE A 167 -4.11 -14.21 -1.06
N MET A 168 -2.93 -13.61 -0.87
CA MET A 168 -1.73 -13.93 -1.65
C MET A 168 -1.38 -15.41 -1.51
N ALA A 169 -1.37 -15.96 -0.28
CA ALA A 169 -1.14 -17.37 -0.03
C ALA A 169 -2.14 -18.28 -0.79
N LYS A 170 -3.40 -17.84 -0.87
CA LYS A 170 -4.44 -18.56 -1.63
C LYS A 170 -4.18 -18.52 -3.14
N LEU A 171 -3.69 -17.40 -3.68
CA LEU A 171 -3.32 -17.28 -5.09
C LEU A 171 -2.08 -18.13 -5.41
N VAL A 172 -1.06 -18.11 -4.55
CA VAL A 172 0.13 -18.96 -4.66
C VAL A 172 -0.27 -20.44 -4.64
N ALA A 173 -1.16 -20.86 -3.74
CA ALA A 173 -1.64 -22.25 -3.66
C ALA A 173 -2.27 -22.72 -4.98
N VAL A 174 -3.08 -21.85 -5.59
CA VAL A 174 -3.75 -22.13 -6.88
C VAL A 174 -2.74 -22.17 -8.03
N GLN A 175 -1.73 -21.29 -8.02
CA GLN A 175 -0.71 -21.22 -9.06
C GLN A 175 0.22 -22.43 -9.04
N SER A 176 0.77 -22.77 -7.86
CA SER A 176 1.74 -23.87 -7.71
C SER A 176 1.09 -25.24 -7.54
N GLY A 177 -0.25 -25.33 -7.53
CA GLY A 177 -0.96 -26.58 -7.22
C GLY A 177 -0.69 -27.13 -5.81
N SER A 178 -0.19 -26.29 -4.91
CA SER A 178 0.24 -26.71 -3.56
C SER A 178 -0.86 -26.50 -2.52
N GLY A 179 -0.73 -27.15 -1.36
CA GLY A 179 -1.70 -26.98 -0.27
C GLY A 179 -1.63 -25.58 0.36
N TYR A 180 -2.80 -25.02 0.70
CA TYR A 180 -2.93 -23.66 1.23
C TYR A 180 -1.95 -23.32 2.37
N TRP A 181 -1.85 -24.19 3.37
CA TRP A 181 -0.94 -23.98 4.51
C TRP A 181 0.54 -23.98 4.12
N SER A 182 0.92 -24.76 3.10
CA SER A 182 2.28 -24.73 2.56
C SER A 182 2.55 -23.41 1.87
N SER A 183 1.59 -22.91 1.08
CA SER A 183 1.70 -21.62 0.39
C SER A 183 1.66 -20.45 1.36
N PHE A 184 0.93 -20.56 2.47
CA PHE A 184 0.92 -19.55 3.51
C PHE A 184 2.28 -19.46 4.22
N LYS A 185 2.87 -20.60 4.59
CA LYS A 185 4.23 -20.64 5.12
C LYS A 185 5.23 -20.02 4.15
N PHE A 186 5.11 -20.34 2.86
CA PHE A 186 5.93 -19.77 1.79
C PHE A 186 5.79 -18.24 1.71
N VAL A 187 4.57 -17.70 1.67
CA VAL A 187 4.34 -16.25 1.62
C VAL A 187 4.91 -15.57 2.88
N LEU A 188 4.73 -16.16 4.06
CA LEU A 188 5.25 -15.60 5.30
C LEU A 188 6.79 -15.61 5.35
N SER A 189 7.43 -16.68 4.87
CA SER A 189 8.90 -16.78 4.84
C SER A 189 9.56 -15.93 3.76
N THR A 190 8.80 -15.45 2.77
CA THR A 190 9.33 -14.70 1.63
C THR A 190 8.91 -13.25 1.71
N TYR A 191 7.64 -12.98 1.37
CA TYR A 191 7.05 -11.65 1.46
C TYR A 191 7.03 -11.14 2.91
N GLY A 192 6.64 -11.97 3.89
CA GLY A 192 6.58 -11.55 5.28
C GLY A 192 7.95 -11.09 5.81
N VAL A 193 9.02 -11.82 5.47
CA VAL A 193 10.40 -11.40 5.80
C VAL A 193 10.79 -10.12 5.07
N GLY A 194 10.47 -9.99 3.77
CA GLY A 194 10.71 -8.75 3.02
C GLY A 194 9.95 -7.55 3.59
N TYR A 195 8.73 -7.77 4.08
CA TYR A 195 7.91 -6.75 4.72
C TYR A 195 8.48 -6.31 6.08
N LEU A 196 9.05 -7.24 6.86
CA LEU A 196 9.78 -6.90 8.08
C LEU A 196 11.03 -6.05 7.78
N PHE A 197 11.80 -6.39 6.74
CA PHE A 197 12.92 -5.54 6.30
C PHE A 197 12.46 -4.14 5.92
N TYR A 198 11.33 -4.01 5.22
CA TYR A 198 10.72 -2.73 4.90
C TYR A 198 10.35 -1.93 6.16
N ILE A 199 9.72 -2.56 7.15
CA ILE A 199 9.36 -1.91 8.42
C ILE A 199 10.61 -1.40 9.15
N VAL A 200 11.63 -2.25 9.32
CA VAL A 200 12.88 -1.88 10.00
C VAL A 200 13.61 -0.77 9.26
N PHE A 201 13.63 -0.82 7.93
CA PHE A 201 14.19 0.25 7.12
C PHE A 201 13.47 1.58 7.31
N LEU A 202 12.13 1.57 7.36
CA LEU A 202 11.34 2.77 7.67
C LEU A 202 11.63 3.31 9.07
N MET A 203 11.78 2.46 10.08
CA MET A 203 12.15 2.87 11.43
C MET A 203 13.46 3.65 11.43
N PHE A 204 14.48 3.09 10.78
CA PHE A 204 15.80 3.71 10.70
C PHE A 204 15.75 5.05 9.98
N LEU A 205 15.04 5.12 8.86
CA LEU A 205 14.89 6.34 8.07
C LEU A 205 14.18 7.43 8.88
N LEU A 206 13.07 7.11 9.56
CA LEU A 206 12.34 8.06 10.40
C LEU A 206 13.17 8.53 11.59
N LEU A 207 13.89 7.63 12.25
CA LEU A 207 14.77 8.00 13.37
C LEU A 207 15.89 8.95 12.92
N TYR A 208 16.44 8.76 11.71
CA TYR A 208 17.45 9.65 11.16
C TYR A 208 16.90 11.00 10.67
N LEU A 209 15.66 11.05 10.18
CA LEU A 209 15.05 12.31 9.72
C LEU A 209 14.45 13.15 10.85
N THR A 210 14.12 12.53 11.97
CA THR A 210 13.45 13.18 13.10
C THR A 210 14.45 13.61 14.19
N ASN A 211 15.66 13.06 14.19
CA ASN A 211 16.82 13.54 14.97
C ASN A 211 17.67 14.50 14.14
#